data_AF-A0A7M1QDF0-F1
#
_entry.id   AF-A0A7M1QDF0-F1
#
_cell.length_a   1.000
_cell.length_b   1.000
_cell.length_c   1.000
_cell.angle_alpha   90.00
_cell.angle_beta   90.00
_cell.angle_gamma   90.00
#
_symmetry.space_group_name_H-M   'P 1'
#
loop_
_entity.id
_entity.type
_entity.pdbx_description
1 polymer ?
#
loop_
_entity_poly.entity_id
_entity_poly.type
_entity_poly.pdbx_seq_one_letter_code
_entity_poly.pdbx_strand_id
1 'polypeptide(L)'
;MCPLRIVVDRQEDWRPYYPSEDLISADDFLALDRRHRSAADQDRSTHVINLCGELDYLGTGYYVSLLAQARGQRVLPSVETLNELSRKTLVDLQLDTLSPLLGELARQGLLAGDSVTLRVLFGECREPELARLARKLFERLPCPLLEARLVRRHDLWRLARLKPIHLRDLNADEQDLFASALNRHSRKVWRTPKARRRYRFDLAILIDPREALPPSNRSALKAFIRAGRKLGIDVSLITRRDAGRLAEFDGLFIRETTALDHHTYRMARLAEHEGLVVIDSPRDILRCTNKVYLHALLRARGVPAPEGVLLKRRDRRPLAERVAGLSFPMVLKIPDGAFSRGIVKIGSLEQLEHETRRLFEDSALLLLQEWLPTEYDWRIGVLDGQVLFASRYYMARGHWQIYDHSGARVKSGGFTTHDPAEVPPAVIRAALKATRLIGDGLYGVDLKQAGERVVVIEVNDNPNVDAGIEDTVLGRQLYERIMGVFLSRMEAHVSARSAE
;
A
#
# COMPACT_ATOMS: atom_id res chain seq x y z
N MET A 1 17.42 -13.53 10.98
CA MET A 1 17.30 -13.34 12.42
C MET A 1 17.82 -11.95 12.72
N CYS A 2 16.93 -10.96 12.75
CA CYS A 2 17.21 -9.82 13.61
C CYS A 2 17.29 -10.40 15.02
N PRO A 3 18.43 -10.29 15.71
CA PRO A 3 18.56 -10.86 17.04
C PRO A 3 17.52 -10.20 17.95
N LEU A 4 16.82 -10.97 18.77
CA LEU A 4 16.01 -10.43 19.86
C LEU A 4 16.92 -10.36 21.08
N ARG A 5 16.77 -9.29 21.85
CA ARG A 5 17.33 -9.20 23.19
C ARG A 5 16.22 -8.81 24.14
N ILE A 6 15.94 -9.67 25.10
CA ILE A 6 15.05 -9.37 26.22
C ILE A 6 15.96 -8.90 27.35
N VAL A 7 15.84 -7.62 27.67
CA VAL A 7 16.68 -6.98 28.68
C VAL A 7 15.89 -6.89 29.98
N VAL A 8 16.44 -7.45 31.04
CA VAL A 8 15.87 -7.44 32.40
C VAL A 8 16.91 -6.90 33.38
N ASP A 9 16.46 -6.35 34.52
CA ASP A 9 17.38 -5.89 35.56
C ASP A 9 18.17 -7.07 36.15
N ARG A 10 17.49 -8.18 36.42
CA ARG A 10 18.06 -9.42 36.95
C ARG A 10 17.54 -10.61 36.17
N GLN A 11 18.43 -11.51 35.76
CA GLN A 11 18.02 -12.73 35.04
C GLN A 11 17.12 -13.64 35.90
N GLU A 12 17.18 -13.52 37.24
CA GLU A 12 16.32 -14.25 38.16
C GLU A 12 14.84 -13.86 38.07
N ASP A 13 14.54 -12.62 37.65
CA ASP A 13 13.16 -12.15 37.46
C ASP A 13 12.47 -12.90 36.30
N TRP A 14 13.25 -13.61 35.47
CA TRP A 14 12.77 -14.44 34.38
C TRP A 14 12.41 -15.88 34.79
N ARG A 15 12.72 -16.31 36.03
CA ARG A 15 12.51 -17.70 36.50
C ARG A 15 11.10 -18.27 36.28
N PRO A 16 10.00 -17.50 36.39
CA PRO A 16 8.64 -18.01 36.14
C PRO A 16 8.39 -18.39 34.67
N TYR A 17 9.28 -17.98 33.75
CA TYR A 17 9.11 -18.13 32.31
C TYR A 17 10.10 -19.14 31.72
N TYR A 18 9.79 -19.69 30.54
CA TYR A 18 10.69 -20.64 29.87
C TYR A 18 12.07 -20.01 29.58
N PRO A 19 13.17 -20.77 29.72
CA PRO A 19 14.51 -20.29 29.38
C PRO A 19 14.56 -19.75 27.96
N SER A 20 15.15 -18.57 27.79
CA SER A 20 15.30 -17.90 26.49
C SER A 20 16.78 -17.60 26.25
N GLU A 21 17.30 -18.03 25.10
CA GLU A 21 18.66 -17.69 24.66
C GLU A 21 18.82 -16.20 24.32
N ASP A 22 17.71 -15.46 24.24
CA ASP A 22 17.66 -14.03 23.93
C ASP A 22 17.70 -13.15 25.20
N LEU A 23 17.77 -13.74 26.40
CA LEU A 23 17.78 -13.02 27.68
C LEU A 23 19.18 -12.44 27.97
N ILE A 24 19.23 -11.16 28.38
CA ILE A 24 20.46 -10.48 28.81
C ILE A 24 20.14 -9.56 30.00
N SER A 25 21.09 -9.39 30.92
CA SER A 25 20.93 -8.39 31.98
C SER A 25 21.12 -6.97 31.43
N ALA A 26 20.56 -5.97 32.12
CA ALA A 26 20.76 -4.57 31.74
C ALA A 26 22.24 -4.16 31.77
N ASP A 27 22.98 -4.58 32.80
CA ASP A 27 24.41 -4.29 32.96
C ASP A 27 25.24 -4.89 31.81
N ASP A 28 24.99 -6.16 31.47
CA ASP A 28 25.66 -6.82 30.35
C ASP A 28 25.33 -6.14 29.02
N PHE A 29 24.07 -5.75 28.82
CA PHE A 29 23.63 -5.07 27.60
C PHE A 29 24.30 -3.70 27.40
N LEU A 30 24.47 -2.95 28.49
CA LEU A 30 25.15 -1.66 28.49
C LEU A 30 26.66 -1.82 28.26
N ALA A 31 27.27 -2.87 28.83
CA ALA A 31 28.70 -3.16 28.71
C ALA A 31 29.15 -3.71 27.34
N LEU A 32 28.21 -4.14 26.47
CA LEU A 32 28.53 -4.65 25.12
C LEU A 32 29.24 -3.59 24.25
N ASP A 33 30.54 -3.74 24.04
CA ASP A 33 31.33 -2.83 23.18
C ASP A 33 31.28 -3.26 21.70
N ARG A 34 31.20 -2.29 20.78
CA ARG A 34 30.94 -2.51 19.33
C ARG A 34 32.11 -3.13 18.56
N ARG A 35 33.27 -3.32 19.20
CA ARG A 35 34.54 -3.62 18.53
C ARG A 35 34.65 -5.02 17.90
N HIS A 36 33.67 -5.91 18.05
CA HIS A 36 33.70 -7.28 17.53
C HIS A 36 32.42 -7.65 16.74
N ARG A 37 32.07 -6.90 15.68
CA ARG A 37 31.08 -7.35 14.70
C ARG A 37 31.66 -7.41 13.30
N SER A 38 31.59 -8.60 12.70
CA SER A 38 31.89 -8.82 11.28
C SER A 38 30.89 -8.07 10.39
N ALA A 39 31.29 -7.72 9.16
CA ALA A 39 30.47 -6.97 8.20
C ALA A 39 29.08 -7.60 7.91
N ALA A 40 28.92 -8.91 8.14
CA ALA A 40 27.64 -9.61 7.98
C ALA A 40 26.60 -9.34 9.11
N ASP A 41 27.02 -8.70 10.20
CA ASP A 41 26.21 -8.46 11.41
C ASP A 41 25.79 -6.98 11.57
N GLN A 42 26.11 -6.15 10.56
CA GLN A 42 25.73 -4.73 10.45
C GLN A 42 24.38 -4.54 9.75
N ASP A 43 23.97 -5.46 8.88
CA ASP A 43 22.72 -5.43 8.08
C ASP A 43 21.43 -5.79 8.86
N ARG A 44 21.49 -5.90 10.20
CA ARG A 44 20.37 -6.41 11.02
C ARG A 44 20.06 -5.53 12.21
N SER A 45 18.94 -4.81 12.17
CA SER A 45 18.41 -4.10 13.35
C SER A 45 17.97 -5.10 14.41
N THR A 46 18.75 -5.25 15.48
CA THR A 46 18.37 -6.06 16.66
C THR A 46 17.09 -5.50 17.28
N HIS A 47 16.17 -6.35 17.72
CA HIS A 47 15.02 -5.92 18.49
C HIS A 47 15.33 -6.06 19.98
N VAL A 48 15.03 -5.02 20.75
CA VAL A 48 15.27 -4.98 22.18
C VAL A 48 13.93 -4.82 22.88
N ILE A 49 13.52 -5.82 23.65
CA ILE A 49 12.38 -5.69 24.58
C ILE A 49 12.98 -5.34 25.92
N ASN A 50 12.80 -4.09 26.31
CA ASN A 50 13.29 -3.58 27.57
C ASN A 50 12.22 -3.76 28.65
N LEU A 51 12.47 -4.73 29.53
CA LEU A 51 11.64 -5.06 30.70
C LEU A 51 12.30 -4.61 32.01
N CYS A 52 13.29 -3.71 31.92
CA CYS A 52 13.88 -3.08 33.10
C CYS A 52 12.81 -2.32 33.88
N GLY A 53 13.01 -2.28 35.19
CA GLY A 53 12.13 -1.61 36.12
C GLY A 53 12.26 -0.11 36.13
N GLU A 54 13.51 0.38 36.13
CA GLU A 54 13.83 1.80 36.24
C GLU A 54 13.85 2.46 34.87
N LEU A 55 12.67 2.84 34.39
CA LEU A 55 12.45 3.46 33.09
C LEU A 55 12.38 4.99 33.12
N ASP A 56 12.51 5.59 34.30
CA ASP A 56 12.57 7.04 34.49
C ASP A 56 13.86 7.63 33.92
N TYR A 57 13.87 8.95 33.69
CA TYR A 57 15.03 9.66 33.15
C TYR A 57 16.30 9.38 34.00
N LEU A 58 17.40 9.01 33.33
CA LEU A 58 18.67 8.56 33.93
C LEU A 58 18.62 7.20 34.66
N GLY A 59 17.50 6.48 34.61
CA GLY A 59 17.42 5.10 35.08
C GLY A 59 18.14 4.11 34.16
N THR A 60 18.49 2.94 34.67
CA THR A 60 19.17 1.89 33.90
C THR A 60 18.37 1.47 32.66
N GLY A 61 17.05 1.30 32.82
CA GLY A 61 16.17 0.97 31.71
C GLY A 61 16.08 2.10 30.67
N TYR A 62 16.14 3.36 31.09
CA TYR A 62 16.21 4.49 30.16
C TYR A 62 17.48 4.44 29.31
N TYR A 63 18.64 4.16 29.92
CA TYR A 63 19.90 4.00 29.19
C TYR A 63 19.90 2.79 28.25
N VAL A 64 19.25 1.69 28.62
CA VAL A 64 19.06 0.53 27.73
C VAL A 64 18.31 0.96 26.46
N SER A 65 17.19 1.67 26.59
CA SER A 65 16.44 2.17 25.43
C SER A 65 17.21 3.19 24.61
N LEU A 66 17.91 4.13 25.27
CA LEU A 66 18.73 5.14 24.60
C LEU A 66 19.88 4.51 23.80
N LEU A 67 20.60 3.58 24.42
CA LEU A 67 21.73 2.91 23.81
C LEU A 67 21.28 1.99 22.68
N ALA A 68 20.15 1.30 22.83
CA ALA A 68 19.55 0.50 21.75
C ALA A 68 19.22 1.38 20.53
N GLN A 69 18.55 2.52 20.72
CA GLN A 69 18.24 3.45 19.62
C GLN A 69 19.51 4.03 18.97
N ALA A 70 20.48 4.46 19.78
CA ALA A 70 21.77 4.95 19.27
C ALA A 70 22.53 3.87 18.47
N ARG A 71 22.32 2.58 18.79
CA ARG A 71 22.88 1.44 18.07
C ARG A 71 22.09 1.07 16.80
N GLY A 72 21.02 1.79 16.44
CA GLY A 72 20.13 1.46 15.32
C GLY A 72 19.24 0.24 15.59
N GLN A 73 19.05 -0.12 16.86
CA GLN A 73 18.21 -1.25 17.29
C GLN A 73 16.78 -0.77 17.55
N ARG A 74 15.80 -1.62 17.24
CA ARG A 74 14.39 -1.33 17.49
C ARG A 74 14.07 -1.70 18.93
N VAL A 75 13.87 -0.71 19.79
CA VAL A 75 13.60 -0.93 21.23
C VAL A 75 12.15 -0.63 21.59
N LEU A 76 11.62 -1.43 22.51
CA LEU A 76 10.30 -1.27 23.12
C LEU A 76 10.45 -1.29 24.65
N PRO A 77 10.10 -0.21 25.38
CA PRO A 77 9.67 1.10 24.90
C PRO A 77 10.81 1.95 24.30
N SER A 78 10.48 2.87 23.39
CA SER A 78 11.43 3.87 22.87
C SER A 78 11.70 4.98 23.88
N VAL A 79 12.82 5.72 23.73
CA VAL A 79 13.10 6.89 24.58
C VAL A 79 12.02 7.95 24.47
N GLU A 80 11.41 8.11 23.30
CA GLU A 80 10.27 9.00 23.09
C GLU A 80 9.08 8.57 23.97
N THR A 81 8.68 7.29 23.93
CA THR A 81 7.62 6.76 24.79
C THR A 81 7.93 6.92 26.28
N LEU A 82 9.19 6.72 26.68
CA LEU A 82 9.61 6.91 28.07
C LEU A 82 9.50 8.38 28.51
N ASN A 83 9.96 9.31 27.67
CA ASN A 83 9.85 10.75 27.91
C ASN A 83 8.38 11.18 28.01
N GLU A 84 7.51 10.64 27.15
CA GLU A 84 6.07 10.91 27.21
C GLU A 84 5.44 10.38 28.50
N LEU A 85 5.72 9.13 28.89
CA LEU A 85 5.20 8.52 30.12
C LEU A 85 5.68 9.26 31.39
N SER A 86 6.86 9.86 31.37
CA SER A 86 7.37 10.67 32.50
C SER A 86 6.61 11.99 32.71
N ARG A 87 5.92 12.50 31.67
CA ARG A 87 5.27 13.82 31.68
C ARG A 87 3.76 13.69 31.59
N LYS A 88 3.08 13.88 32.72
CA LYS A 88 1.61 13.78 32.82
C LYS A 88 0.86 14.59 31.75
N THR A 89 1.29 15.82 31.47
CA THR A 89 0.65 16.69 30.47
C THR A 89 0.66 16.10 29.05
N LEU A 90 1.73 15.37 28.68
CA LEU A 90 1.84 14.74 27.37
C LEU A 90 0.95 13.50 27.29
N VAL A 91 0.88 12.73 28.37
CA VAL A 91 -0.03 11.59 28.50
C VAL A 91 -1.49 12.04 28.37
N ASP A 92 -1.86 13.13 29.05
CA ASP A 92 -3.21 13.69 28.98
C ASP A 92 -3.57 14.11 27.54
N LEU A 93 -2.67 14.84 26.85
CA LEU A 93 -2.86 15.28 25.45
C LEU A 93 -3.01 14.11 24.45
N GLN A 94 -2.16 13.08 24.58
CA GLN A 94 -2.19 11.88 23.74
C GLN A 94 -3.51 11.09 23.90
N LEU A 95 -4.07 11.11 25.12
CA LEU A 95 -5.15 10.21 25.53
C LEU A 95 -6.50 10.93 25.68
N ASP A 96 -6.59 12.24 25.47
CA ASP A 96 -7.85 13.00 25.40
C ASP A 96 -8.84 12.37 24.40
N THR A 97 -8.31 11.80 23.31
CA THR A 97 -9.08 11.09 22.27
C THR A 97 -9.74 9.80 22.76
N LEU A 98 -9.39 9.29 23.94
CA LEU A 98 -10.01 8.11 24.57
C LEU A 98 -11.24 8.46 25.42
N SER A 99 -11.49 9.74 25.69
CA SER A 99 -12.65 10.18 26.49
C SER A 99 -14.00 9.62 26.01
N PRO A 100 -14.29 9.59 24.68
CA PRO A 100 -15.55 8.99 24.19
C PRO A 100 -15.63 7.48 24.45
N LEU A 101 -14.50 6.77 24.39
CA LEU A 101 -14.44 5.33 24.68
C LEU A 101 -14.64 5.06 26.17
N LEU A 102 -14.04 5.87 27.05
CA LEU A 102 -14.28 5.76 28.48
C LEU A 102 -15.75 6.02 28.83
N GLY A 103 -16.41 6.99 28.17
CA GLY A 103 -17.85 7.22 28.32
C GLY A 103 -18.72 6.09 27.77
N GLU A 104 -18.30 5.41 26.69
CA GLU A 104 -18.96 4.21 26.17
C GLU A 104 -18.89 3.06 27.18
N LEU A 105 -17.70 2.76 27.69
CA LEU A 105 -17.46 1.69 28.67
C LEU A 105 -18.18 1.96 30.00
N ALA A 106 -18.23 3.22 30.44
CA ALA A 106 -18.98 3.62 31.63
C ALA A 106 -20.48 3.38 31.48
N ARG A 107 -21.08 3.73 30.33
CA ARG A 107 -22.51 3.49 30.06
C ARG A 107 -22.87 2.00 29.99
N GLN A 108 -21.92 1.16 29.61
CA GLN A 108 -22.07 -0.29 29.61
C GLN A 108 -21.91 -0.92 31.01
N GLY A 109 -21.64 -0.12 32.05
CA GLY A 109 -21.44 -0.61 33.42
C GLY A 109 -20.10 -1.29 33.66
N LEU A 110 -19.18 -1.24 32.69
CA LEU A 110 -17.87 -1.91 32.74
C LEU A 110 -16.84 -1.18 33.61
N LEU A 111 -17.13 0.08 33.96
CA LEU A 111 -16.35 0.88 34.90
C LEU A 111 -17.20 1.12 36.14
N ALA A 112 -17.00 0.30 37.17
CA ALA A 112 -17.74 0.36 38.44
C ALA A 112 -16.96 1.11 39.53
N GLY A 113 -17.68 1.78 40.43
CA GLY A 113 -17.11 2.54 41.56
C GLY A 113 -16.50 3.88 41.17
N ASP A 114 -15.58 4.37 42.00
CA ASP A 114 -14.92 5.68 41.84
C ASP A 114 -13.53 5.60 41.20
N SER A 115 -12.93 4.40 41.17
CA SER A 115 -11.65 4.16 40.51
C SER A 115 -11.51 2.73 40.02
N VAL A 116 -10.94 2.57 38.82
CA VAL A 116 -10.64 1.27 38.19
C VAL A 116 -9.15 1.25 37.84
N THR A 117 -8.46 0.15 38.16
CA THR A 117 -7.06 -0.05 37.77
C THR A 117 -7.01 -1.17 36.75
N LEU A 118 -6.37 -0.90 35.61
CA LEU A 118 -6.23 -1.82 34.49
C LEU A 118 -4.75 -2.06 34.23
N ARG A 119 -4.31 -3.32 34.31
CA ARG A 119 -2.96 -3.73 33.89
C ARG A 119 -2.99 -4.12 32.43
N VAL A 120 -2.07 -3.55 31.66
CA VAL A 120 -1.93 -3.75 30.23
C VAL A 120 -0.58 -4.41 29.95
N LEU A 121 -0.63 -5.61 29.36
CA LEU A 121 0.49 -6.48 29.04
C LEU A 121 0.55 -6.60 27.52
N PHE A 122 1.46 -5.87 26.86
CA PHE A 122 1.55 -5.77 25.40
C PHE A 122 0.23 -5.45 24.68
N GLY A 123 -0.61 -4.61 25.29
CA GLY A 123 -1.92 -4.22 24.74
C GLY A 123 -3.05 -5.21 25.02
N GLU A 124 -2.81 -6.21 25.87
CA GLU A 124 -3.82 -7.14 26.38
C GLU A 124 -4.05 -6.91 27.88
N CYS A 125 -5.23 -7.29 28.38
CA CYS A 125 -5.59 -7.21 29.79
C CYS A 125 -6.40 -8.45 30.18
N ARG A 126 -6.60 -8.66 31.49
CA ARG A 126 -7.35 -9.81 32.00
C ARG A 126 -8.83 -9.72 31.64
N GLU A 127 -9.39 -8.52 31.69
CA GLU A 127 -10.81 -8.25 31.48
C GLU A 127 -11.09 -8.15 29.97
N PRO A 128 -11.78 -9.14 29.34
CA PRO A 128 -11.99 -9.15 27.90
C PRO A 128 -12.78 -7.94 27.40
N GLU A 129 -13.67 -7.42 28.24
CA GLU A 129 -14.53 -6.27 27.97
C GLU A 129 -13.73 -4.96 27.87
N LEU A 130 -12.58 -4.88 28.56
CA LEU A 130 -11.67 -3.74 28.51
C LEU A 130 -10.54 -3.92 27.49
N ALA A 131 -10.51 -5.02 26.74
CA ALA A 131 -9.44 -5.32 25.77
C ALA A 131 -9.30 -4.24 24.68
N ARG A 132 -10.39 -3.57 24.30
CA ARG A 132 -10.36 -2.44 23.35
C ARG A 132 -9.63 -1.24 23.93
N LEU A 133 -9.77 -0.97 25.23
CA LEU A 133 -9.05 0.09 25.93
C LEU A 133 -7.57 -0.26 26.08
N ALA A 134 -7.25 -1.47 26.54
CA ALA A 134 -5.88 -1.95 26.68
C ALA A 134 -5.08 -1.84 25.37
N ARG A 135 -5.69 -2.26 24.25
CA ARG A 135 -5.08 -2.15 22.92
C ARG A 135 -4.79 -0.70 22.53
N LYS A 136 -5.76 0.19 22.71
CA LYS A 136 -5.59 1.61 22.36
C LYS A 136 -4.53 2.30 23.23
N LEU A 137 -4.44 1.96 24.52
CA LEU A 137 -3.40 2.48 25.40
C LEU A 137 -2.01 2.09 24.91
N PHE A 138 -1.83 0.81 24.55
CA PHE A 138 -0.56 0.32 24.02
C PHE A 138 -0.22 0.86 22.62
N GLU A 139 -1.21 1.04 21.73
CA GLU A 139 -1.01 1.65 20.39
C GLU A 139 -0.53 3.11 20.49
N ARG A 140 -0.98 3.85 21.50
CA ARG A 140 -0.60 5.25 21.72
C ARG A 140 0.72 5.40 22.46
N LEU A 141 0.92 4.58 23.50
CA LEU A 141 2.11 4.58 24.32
C LEU A 141 2.67 3.16 24.39
N PRO A 142 3.49 2.74 23.41
CA PRO A 142 4.00 1.38 23.32
C PRO A 142 4.99 1.07 24.46
N CYS A 143 4.49 0.47 25.54
CA CYS A 143 5.28 0.00 26.67
C CYS A 143 4.83 -1.42 27.05
N PRO A 144 5.75 -2.39 27.24
CA PRO A 144 5.42 -3.80 27.47
C PRO A 144 4.47 -4.04 28.64
N LEU A 145 4.70 -3.32 29.74
CA LEU A 145 3.98 -3.43 30.98
C LEU A 145 3.50 -2.04 31.38
N LEU A 146 2.19 -1.85 31.50
CA LEU A 146 1.58 -0.59 31.90
C LEU A 146 0.48 -0.83 32.94
N GLU A 147 0.33 0.11 33.86
CA GLU A 147 -0.81 0.20 34.77
C GLU A 147 -1.53 1.53 34.53
N ALA A 148 -2.80 1.43 34.13
CA ALA A 148 -3.69 2.55 33.91
C ALA A 148 -4.67 2.66 35.08
N ARG A 149 -4.64 3.78 35.80
CA ARG A 149 -5.62 4.11 36.84
C ARG A 149 -6.64 5.09 36.29
N LEU A 150 -7.89 4.65 36.18
CA LEU A 150 -9.03 5.46 35.79
C LEU A 150 -9.76 5.92 37.06
N VAL A 151 -10.22 7.17 37.07
CA VAL A 151 -11.02 7.72 38.18
C VAL A 151 -12.25 8.44 37.64
N ARG A 152 -13.34 8.38 38.38
CA ARG A 152 -14.56 9.14 38.10
C ARG A 152 -14.46 10.51 38.78
N ARG A 153 -14.62 11.59 38.01
CA ARG A 153 -14.71 12.97 38.52
C ARG A 153 -15.84 13.70 37.82
N HIS A 154 -16.77 14.27 38.59
CA HIS A 154 -17.96 14.97 38.06
C HIS A 154 -18.70 14.14 36.99
N ASP A 155 -18.96 12.87 37.29
CA ASP A 155 -19.61 11.89 36.39
C ASP A 155 -18.88 11.58 35.08
N LEU A 156 -17.63 12.01 34.93
CA LEU A 156 -16.77 11.67 33.81
C LEU A 156 -15.59 10.81 34.25
N TRP A 157 -15.40 9.70 33.53
CA TRP A 157 -14.22 8.86 33.71
C TRP A 157 -13.02 9.47 32.99
N ARG A 158 -11.89 9.59 33.71
CA ARG A 158 -10.63 10.08 33.18
C ARG A 158 -9.48 9.20 33.60
N LEU A 159 -8.44 9.16 32.80
CA LEU A 159 -7.18 8.54 33.16
C LEU A 159 -6.46 9.43 34.19
N ALA A 160 -6.33 8.95 35.41
CA ALA A 160 -5.62 9.67 36.47
C ALA A 160 -4.11 9.48 36.40
N ARG A 161 -3.69 8.27 36.02
CA ARG A 161 -2.29 7.86 35.97
C ARG A 161 -2.12 6.74 34.95
N LEU A 162 -1.05 6.81 34.18
CA LEU A 162 -0.52 5.72 33.39
C LEU A 162 0.96 5.62 33.71
N LYS A 163 1.43 4.46 34.13
CA LYS A 163 2.84 4.25 34.46
C LYS A 163 3.31 2.87 33.99
N PRO A 164 4.60 2.71 33.67
CA PRO A 164 5.21 1.39 33.61
C PRO A 164 5.12 0.66 34.96
N ILE A 165 5.16 -0.67 34.92
CA ILE A 165 5.26 -1.53 36.11
C ILE A 165 6.36 -2.56 35.92
N HIS A 166 6.82 -3.15 37.03
CA HIS A 166 7.93 -4.10 36.99
C HIS A 166 7.43 -5.51 36.64
N LEU A 167 8.27 -6.30 35.98
CA LEU A 167 7.99 -7.70 35.68
C LEU A 167 7.71 -8.53 36.96
N ARG A 168 8.37 -8.18 38.07
CA ARG A 168 8.20 -8.81 39.39
C ARG A 168 6.86 -8.50 40.08
N ASP A 169 6.13 -7.47 39.62
CA ASP A 169 4.86 -7.04 40.23
C ASP A 169 3.66 -7.85 39.69
N LEU A 170 3.91 -8.75 38.73
CA LEU A 170 2.89 -9.60 38.12
C LEU A 170 2.58 -10.81 39.00
N ASN A 171 1.29 -11.04 39.27
CA ASN A 171 0.83 -12.27 39.93
C ASN A 171 0.80 -13.47 38.96
N ALA A 172 0.58 -14.68 39.45
CA ALA A 172 0.64 -15.91 38.63
C ALA A 172 -0.24 -15.84 37.36
N ASP A 173 -1.50 -15.39 37.48
CA ASP A 173 -2.40 -15.27 36.32
C ASP A 173 -1.91 -14.23 35.30
N GLU A 174 -1.33 -13.13 35.79
CA GLU A 174 -0.75 -12.08 34.95
C GLU A 174 0.57 -12.50 34.32
N GLN A 175 1.35 -13.36 34.97
CA GLN A 175 2.55 -13.97 34.41
C GLN A 175 2.17 -14.88 33.24
N ASP A 176 1.10 -15.67 33.35
CA ASP A 176 0.60 -16.50 32.25
C ASP A 176 0.08 -15.65 31.09
N LEU A 177 -0.67 -14.58 31.40
CA LEU A 177 -1.14 -13.63 30.40
C LEU A 177 0.04 -12.90 29.75
N PHE A 178 1.04 -12.48 30.52
CA PHE A 178 2.27 -11.87 30.02
C PHE A 178 3.04 -12.84 29.14
N ALA A 179 3.25 -14.09 29.54
CA ALA A 179 3.94 -15.08 28.75
C ALA A 179 3.20 -15.33 27.42
N SER A 180 1.87 -15.36 27.46
CA SER A 180 1.02 -15.51 26.27
C SER A 180 0.99 -14.25 25.40
N ALA A 181 1.00 -13.07 26.01
CA ALA A 181 1.01 -11.77 25.33
C ALA A 181 2.39 -11.46 24.75
N LEU A 182 3.47 -11.75 25.46
CA LEU A 182 4.85 -11.74 24.98
C LEU A 182 5.02 -12.76 23.86
N ASN A 183 4.52 -13.99 24.01
CA ASN A 183 4.54 -14.97 22.91
C ASN A 183 3.71 -14.50 21.72
N ARG A 184 2.58 -13.80 21.91
CA ARG A 184 1.80 -13.24 20.79
C ARG A 184 2.34 -11.93 20.26
N HIS A 185 3.06 -11.16 21.05
CA HIS A 185 3.69 -9.90 20.67
C HIS A 185 4.98 -10.21 19.94
N SER A 186 5.83 -11.05 20.53
CA SER A 186 6.90 -11.75 19.82
C SER A 186 6.29 -12.46 18.61
N ARG A 187 5.24 -13.29 18.65
CA ARG A 187 4.65 -13.94 17.45
C ARG A 187 3.87 -13.03 16.46
N LYS A 188 3.48 -11.81 16.84
CA LYS A 188 2.90 -10.79 15.93
C LYS A 188 4.03 -10.05 15.22
N VAL A 189 5.11 -9.75 15.94
CA VAL A 189 6.41 -9.32 15.40
C VAL A 189 7.11 -10.48 14.66
N TRP A 190 6.79 -11.72 15.03
CA TRP A 190 7.34 -12.99 14.59
C TRP A 190 6.20 -13.90 14.16
N ARG A 191 5.56 -13.60 13.03
CA ARG A 191 4.70 -14.62 12.42
C ARG A 191 5.52 -15.93 12.43
N THR A 192 5.02 -17.02 12.99
CA THR A 192 5.65 -18.32 12.71
C THR A 192 5.28 -18.67 11.27
N PRO A 193 6.21 -19.22 10.50
CA PRO A 193 5.93 -20.40 9.73
C PRO A 193 6.93 -21.45 10.20
N LYS A 194 6.42 -22.66 10.35
CA LYS A 194 7.14 -23.88 9.96
C LYS A 194 8.22 -23.52 8.92
N ALA A 195 9.50 -23.64 9.31
CA ALA A 195 10.66 -23.27 8.49
C ALA A 195 10.51 -21.88 7.80
N ARG A 196 10.64 -20.78 8.55
CA ARG A 196 10.50 -19.40 8.02
C ARG A 196 11.63 -19.08 7.03
N ARG A 197 11.33 -19.08 5.73
CA ARG A 197 12.11 -18.36 4.72
C ARG A 197 12.34 -16.94 5.24
N ARG A 198 13.61 -16.51 5.35
CA ARG A 198 13.99 -15.15 5.73
C ARG A 198 13.48 -14.22 4.63
N TYR A 199 12.47 -13.39 4.94
CA TYR A 199 12.11 -12.30 4.05
C TYR A 199 13.15 -11.18 4.24
N ARG A 200 13.65 -10.63 3.14
CA ARG A 200 14.69 -9.61 3.02
C ARG A 200 14.11 -8.20 2.90
N PHE A 201 12.85 -8.08 2.44
CA PHE A 201 12.18 -6.80 2.22
C PHE A 201 10.71 -6.84 2.64
N ASP A 202 10.16 -5.68 2.98
CA ASP A 202 8.76 -5.46 3.33
C ASP A 202 8.05 -4.67 2.20
N LEU A 203 6.97 -5.23 1.64
CA LEU A 203 6.19 -4.63 0.56
C LEU A 203 4.76 -4.35 1.02
N ALA A 204 4.33 -3.10 0.93
CA ALA A 204 2.94 -2.72 1.09
C ALA A 204 2.18 -2.87 -0.23
N ILE A 205 1.00 -3.50 -0.22
CA ILE A 205 0.04 -3.45 -1.33
C ILE A 205 -1.16 -2.61 -0.89
N LEU A 206 -1.34 -1.44 -1.50
CA LEU A 206 -2.49 -0.57 -1.25
C LEU A 206 -3.72 -1.10 -1.96
N ILE A 207 -4.80 -1.27 -1.20
CA ILE A 207 -6.12 -1.70 -1.69
C ILE A 207 -7.24 -0.87 -1.04
N ASP A 208 -8.36 -0.74 -1.74
CA ASP A 208 -9.64 -0.42 -1.10
C ASP A 208 -10.53 -1.68 -1.08
N PRO A 209 -10.77 -2.29 0.11
CA PRO A 209 -11.67 -3.44 0.24
C PRO A 209 -13.12 -3.19 -0.20
N ARG A 210 -13.52 -1.92 -0.39
CA ARG A 210 -14.85 -1.49 -0.80
C ARG A 210 -14.95 -1.14 -2.28
N GLU A 211 -13.84 -1.13 -3.02
CA GLU A 211 -13.83 -0.85 -4.44
C GLU A 211 -14.62 -1.93 -5.21
N ALA A 212 -15.53 -1.50 -6.08
CA ALA A 212 -16.41 -2.41 -6.80
C ALA A 212 -15.68 -3.15 -7.93
N LEU A 213 -14.75 -2.48 -8.60
CA LEU A 213 -13.96 -3.00 -9.72
C LEU A 213 -12.47 -2.82 -9.43
N PRO A 214 -11.92 -3.55 -8.45
CA PRO A 214 -10.52 -3.40 -8.09
C PRO A 214 -9.63 -3.92 -9.24
N PRO A 215 -8.43 -3.34 -9.41
CA PRO A 215 -7.43 -3.78 -10.38
C PRO A 215 -6.99 -5.25 -10.19
N SER A 216 -7.14 -5.80 -8.99
CA SER A 216 -6.84 -7.20 -8.70
C SER A 216 -7.86 -7.81 -7.75
N ASN A 217 -8.38 -8.97 -8.12
CA ASN A 217 -9.30 -9.75 -7.31
C ASN A 217 -8.61 -10.39 -6.10
N ARG A 218 -9.43 -10.88 -5.16
CA ARG A 218 -8.94 -11.49 -3.90
C ARG A 218 -7.99 -12.68 -4.13
N SER A 219 -8.18 -13.43 -5.20
CA SER A 219 -7.32 -14.57 -5.55
C SER A 219 -5.96 -14.11 -6.07
N ALA A 220 -5.91 -13.06 -6.88
CA ALA A 220 -4.69 -12.39 -7.32
C ALA A 220 -3.90 -11.81 -6.14
N LEU A 221 -4.57 -11.13 -5.19
CA LEU A 221 -3.92 -10.61 -3.97
C LEU A 221 -3.27 -11.73 -3.14
N LYS A 222 -3.95 -12.87 -2.99
CA LYS A 222 -3.36 -14.07 -2.33
C LYS A 222 -2.18 -14.62 -3.12
N ALA A 223 -2.22 -14.57 -4.45
CA ALA A 223 -1.14 -15.03 -5.31
C ALA A 223 0.09 -14.10 -5.21
N PHE A 224 -0.09 -12.77 -5.18
CA PHE A 224 0.98 -11.81 -4.89
C PHE A 224 1.64 -12.06 -3.54
N ILE A 225 0.85 -12.22 -2.47
CA ILE A 225 1.40 -12.54 -1.14
C ILE A 225 2.22 -13.84 -1.17
N ARG A 226 1.73 -14.86 -1.89
CA ARG A 226 2.43 -16.15 -2.01
C ARG A 226 3.72 -16.04 -2.84
N ALA A 227 3.70 -15.27 -3.92
CA ALA A 227 4.84 -15.01 -4.78
C ALA A 227 5.92 -14.19 -4.06
N GLY A 228 5.54 -13.10 -3.39
CA GLY A 228 6.44 -12.31 -2.56
C GLY A 228 7.09 -13.17 -1.48
N ARG A 229 6.31 -14.01 -0.78
CA ARG A 229 6.87 -14.94 0.21
C ARG A 229 7.85 -15.95 -0.39
N LYS A 230 7.66 -16.38 -1.64
CA LYS A 230 8.61 -17.29 -2.31
C LYS A 230 9.95 -16.58 -2.57
N LEU A 231 9.91 -15.29 -2.85
CA LEU A 231 11.05 -14.44 -3.17
C LEU A 231 11.71 -13.77 -1.96
N GLY A 232 11.24 -14.05 -0.74
CA GLY A 232 11.79 -13.38 0.42
C GLY A 232 11.24 -11.96 0.61
N ILE A 233 10.02 -11.65 0.18
CA ILE A 233 9.34 -10.38 0.46
C ILE A 233 8.17 -10.64 1.42
N ASP A 234 8.08 -9.90 2.55
CA ASP A 234 6.88 -9.92 3.37
C ASP A 234 5.88 -8.91 2.82
N VAL A 235 4.75 -9.44 2.34
CA VAL A 235 3.72 -8.65 1.67
C VAL A 235 2.59 -8.37 2.65
N SER A 236 2.30 -7.08 2.84
CA SER A 236 1.22 -6.58 3.70
C SER A 236 0.19 -5.82 2.89
N LEU A 237 -1.10 -6.14 3.06
CA LEU A 237 -2.17 -5.35 2.47
C LEU A 237 -2.44 -4.14 3.38
N ILE A 238 -2.43 -2.94 2.80
CA ILE A 238 -2.67 -1.68 3.51
C ILE A 238 -3.83 -0.91 2.88
N THR A 239 -4.35 0.06 3.61
CA THR A 239 -5.42 0.96 3.15
C THR A 239 -4.98 2.41 3.29
N ARG A 240 -5.80 3.36 2.81
CA ARG A 240 -5.58 4.80 3.04
C ARG A 240 -5.36 5.21 4.51
N ARG A 241 -5.78 4.40 5.47
CA ARG A 241 -5.62 4.67 6.92
C ARG A 241 -4.19 4.40 7.41
N ASP A 242 -3.45 3.59 6.67
CA ASP A 242 -2.09 3.17 7.00
C ASP A 242 -1.02 4.10 6.40
N ALA A 243 -1.41 5.27 5.88
CA ALA A 243 -0.48 6.22 5.25
C ALA A 243 0.67 6.62 6.19
N GLY A 244 0.42 6.76 7.49
CA GLY A 244 1.46 7.07 8.49
C GLY A 244 2.45 5.94 8.74
N ARG A 245 2.19 4.73 8.20
CA ARG A 245 3.05 3.55 8.32
C ARG A 245 3.84 3.27 7.05
N LEU A 246 3.74 4.10 6.01
CA LEU A 246 4.42 3.88 4.74
C LEU A 246 5.94 3.78 4.92
N ALA A 247 6.53 4.56 5.83
CA ALA A 247 7.95 4.50 6.16
C ALA A 247 8.41 3.15 6.78
N GLU A 248 7.49 2.25 7.15
CA GLU A 248 7.83 0.90 7.62
C GLU A 248 8.20 -0.07 6.48
N PHE A 249 7.90 0.29 5.21
CA PHE A 249 8.04 -0.60 4.05
C PHE A 249 9.19 -0.17 3.15
N ASP A 250 9.72 -1.13 2.38
CA ASP A 250 10.75 -0.90 1.34
C ASP A 250 10.12 -0.61 -0.02
N GLY A 251 8.84 -0.97 -0.20
CA GLY A 251 8.10 -0.73 -1.44
C GLY A 251 6.61 -0.53 -1.24
N LEU A 252 6.00 0.13 -2.22
CA LEU A 252 4.55 0.32 -2.32
C LEU A 252 4.06 -0.20 -3.68
N PHE A 253 3.11 -1.12 -3.66
CA PHE A 253 2.38 -1.60 -4.82
C PHE A 253 0.91 -1.14 -4.77
N ILE A 254 0.47 -0.30 -5.69
CA ILE A 254 -0.89 0.24 -5.72
C ILE A 254 -1.79 -0.72 -6.50
N ARG A 255 -2.81 -1.29 -5.87
CA ARG A 255 -3.86 -2.10 -6.51
C ARG A 255 -5.24 -1.54 -6.16
N GLU A 256 -5.36 -0.23 -6.38
CA GLU A 256 -6.56 0.58 -6.22
C GLU A 256 -6.58 1.62 -7.35
N THR A 257 -7.75 1.98 -7.88
CA THR A 257 -7.84 2.95 -8.99
C THR A 257 -7.07 4.24 -8.71
N THR A 258 -6.22 4.62 -9.66
CA THR A 258 -5.36 5.81 -9.58
C THR A 258 -6.03 7.04 -10.19
N ALA A 259 -5.90 8.18 -9.51
CA ALA A 259 -6.35 9.48 -10.01
C ALA A 259 -5.58 10.61 -9.32
N LEU A 260 -5.40 11.74 -10.00
CA LEU A 260 -4.57 12.86 -9.54
C LEU A 260 -5.12 13.57 -8.28
N ASP A 261 -6.43 13.64 -8.14
CA ASP A 261 -7.13 14.21 -6.99
C ASP A 261 -7.38 13.17 -5.86
N HIS A 262 -6.93 11.94 -6.05
CA HIS A 262 -7.21 10.81 -5.16
C HIS A 262 -6.09 10.52 -4.14
N HIS A 263 -6.37 9.74 -3.09
CA HIS A 263 -5.33 9.42 -2.09
C HIS A 263 -4.25 8.49 -2.64
N THR A 264 -4.55 7.70 -3.66
CA THR A 264 -3.58 6.83 -4.33
C THR A 264 -2.39 7.63 -4.86
N TYR A 265 -2.62 8.78 -5.51
CA TYR A 265 -1.56 9.69 -5.95
C TYR A 265 -0.78 10.31 -4.77
N ARG A 266 -1.47 10.74 -3.72
CA ARG A 266 -0.81 11.31 -2.52
C ARG A 266 0.06 10.28 -1.80
N MET A 267 -0.40 9.04 -1.68
CA MET A 267 0.36 7.94 -1.07
C MET A 267 1.56 7.55 -1.94
N ALA A 268 1.41 7.52 -3.27
CA ALA A 268 2.53 7.31 -4.18
C ALA A 268 3.62 8.38 -3.98
N ARG A 269 3.23 9.66 -3.87
CA ARG A 269 4.16 10.79 -3.65
C ARG A 269 4.85 10.69 -2.30
N LEU A 270 4.10 10.34 -1.25
CA LEU A 270 4.66 10.15 0.09
C LEU A 270 5.64 8.98 0.10
N ALA A 271 5.28 7.83 -0.46
CA ALA A 271 6.16 6.67 -0.55
C ALA A 271 7.45 6.97 -1.34
N GLU A 272 7.35 7.68 -2.47
CA GLU A 272 8.51 8.12 -3.24
C GLU A 272 9.41 9.07 -2.43
N HIS A 273 8.81 9.99 -1.65
CA HIS A 273 9.55 10.90 -0.77
C HIS A 273 10.27 10.18 0.37
N GLU A 274 9.65 9.14 0.95
CA GLU A 274 10.24 8.28 1.98
C GLU A 274 11.27 7.28 1.42
N GLY A 275 11.52 7.30 0.10
CA GLY A 275 12.53 6.46 -0.55
C GLY A 275 12.09 5.03 -0.85
N LEU A 276 10.78 4.75 -0.91
CA LEU A 276 10.27 3.43 -1.27
C LEU A 276 10.39 3.16 -2.76
N VAL A 277 10.50 1.88 -3.12
CA VAL A 277 10.21 1.43 -4.49
C VAL A 277 8.70 1.48 -4.73
N VAL A 278 8.24 2.42 -5.56
CA VAL A 278 6.81 2.64 -5.80
C VAL A 278 6.40 2.17 -7.20
N ILE A 279 5.38 1.32 -7.26
CA ILE A 279 4.61 1.00 -8.46
C ILE A 279 3.13 1.13 -8.08
N ASP A 280 2.33 2.03 -8.61
CA ASP A 280 2.62 2.91 -9.75
C ASP A 280 3.24 4.22 -9.27
N SER A 281 4.35 4.64 -9.90
CA SER A 281 5.04 5.85 -9.46
C SER A 281 4.16 7.09 -9.70
N PRO A 282 4.35 8.19 -8.95
CA PRO A 282 3.59 9.41 -9.19
C PRO A 282 3.75 9.96 -10.60
N ARG A 283 4.93 9.76 -11.19
CA ARG A 283 5.21 10.12 -12.58
C ARG A 283 4.39 9.28 -13.57
N ASP A 284 4.23 7.98 -13.31
CA ASP A 284 3.43 7.09 -14.14
C ASP A 284 1.95 7.49 -14.09
N ILE A 285 1.41 7.64 -12.87
CA ILE A 285 0.03 8.08 -12.64
C ILE A 285 -0.24 9.39 -13.40
N LEU A 286 0.64 10.38 -13.30
CA LEU A 286 0.48 11.67 -13.98
C LEU A 286 0.48 11.56 -15.51
N ARG A 287 1.33 10.69 -16.06
CA ARG A 287 1.48 10.55 -17.52
C ARG A 287 0.37 9.72 -18.14
N CYS A 288 -0.07 8.67 -17.46
CA CYS A 288 -1.10 7.75 -17.95
C CYS A 288 -2.51 8.33 -17.81
N THR A 289 -2.81 9.04 -16.70
CA THR A 289 -4.12 9.69 -16.51
C THR A 289 -4.36 10.84 -17.50
N ASN A 290 -3.30 11.49 -17.98
CA ASN A 290 -3.41 12.59 -18.96
C ASN A 290 -3.47 12.08 -20.41
N LYS A 291 -4.67 11.73 -20.87
CA LYS A 291 -4.92 11.23 -22.24
C LYS A 291 -4.48 12.19 -23.35
N VAL A 292 -4.54 13.51 -23.13
CA VAL A 292 -4.09 14.52 -24.11
C VAL A 292 -2.57 14.47 -24.24
N TYR A 293 -1.87 14.48 -23.11
CA TYR A 293 -0.42 14.36 -23.07
C TYR A 293 0.04 13.05 -23.71
N LEU A 294 -0.58 11.92 -23.35
CA LEU A 294 -0.22 10.62 -23.89
C LEU A 294 -0.41 10.57 -25.42
N HIS A 295 -1.55 11.05 -25.94
CA HIS A 295 -1.79 11.08 -27.38
C HIS A 295 -0.78 11.96 -28.13
N ALA A 296 -0.46 13.15 -27.60
CA ALA A 296 0.54 14.03 -28.16
C ALA A 296 1.94 13.40 -28.13
N LEU A 297 2.31 12.74 -27.02
CA LEU A 297 3.60 12.08 -26.83
C LEU A 297 3.78 10.92 -27.81
N LEU A 298 2.76 10.07 -27.97
CA LEU A 298 2.81 8.93 -28.90
C LEU A 298 3.04 9.41 -30.33
N ARG A 299 2.30 10.43 -30.78
CA ARG A 299 2.47 11.02 -32.11
C ARG A 299 3.83 11.66 -32.32
N ALA A 300 4.28 12.48 -31.38
CA ALA A 300 5.57 13.17 -31.47
C ALA A 300 6.75 12.19 -31.58
N ARG A 301 6.57 10.94 -31.11
CA ARG A 301 7.60 9.89 -31.13
C ARG A 301 7.32 8.79 -32.15
N GLY A 302 6.39 9.01 -33.08
CA GLY A 302 6.08 8.07 -34.16
C GLY A 302 5.54 6.72 -33.67
N VAL A 303 4.90 6.68 -32.50
CA VAL A 303 4.16 5.50 -32.05
C VAL A 303 2.77 5.55 -32.70
N PRO A 304 2.33 4.48 -33.38
CA PRO A 304 1.02 4.44 -34.00
C PRO A 304 -0.09 4.72 -32.97
N ALA A 305 -0.89 5.74 -33.23
CA ALA A 305 -2.02 6.16 -32.42
C ALA A 305 -3.15 6.63 -33.35
N PRO A 306 -4.42 6.62 -32.90
CA PRO A 306 -5.53 7.07 -33.72
C PRO A 306 -5.32 8.48 -34.27
N GLU A 307 -5.68 8.67 -35.53
CA GLU A 307 -5.90 9.98 -36.13
C GLU A 307 -6.97 10.76 -35.36
N GLY A 308 -6.89 12.08 -35.37
CA GLY A 308 -7.63 12.89 -34.42
C GLY A 308 -7.00 14.22 -34.05
N VAL A 309 -7.80 15.07 -33.43
CA VAL A 309 -7.52 16.47 -33.12
C VAL A 309 -8.00 16.83 -31.71
N LEU A 310 -7.27 17.72 -31.05
CA LEU A 310 -7.69 18.28 -29.77
C LEU A 310 -8.58 19.51 -30.00
N LEU A 311 -9.82 19.42 -29.57
CA LEU A 311 -10.82 20.49 -29.58
C LEU A 311 -10.72 21.32 -28.29
N LYS A 312 -10.67 22.65 -28.41
CA LYS A 312 -10.60 23.59 -27.27
C LYS A 312 -11.84 24.47 -27.27
N ARG A 313 -12.45 24.69 -26.10
CA ARG A 313 -13.69 25.49 -25.96
C ARG A 313 -13.58 26.93 -26.47
N ARG A 314 -12.41 27.54 -26.31
CA ARG A 314 -12.15 28.95 -26.69
C ARG A 314 -11.53 29.11 -28.08
N ASP A 315 -11.43 28.04 -28.88
CA ASP A 315 -10.93 28.16 -30.25
C ASP A 315 -11.99 28.88 -31.11
N ARG A 316 -11.58 29.91 -31.84
CA ARG A 316 -12.47 30.75 -32.67
C ARG A 316 -12.61 30.25 -34.10
N ARG A 317 -11.78 29.27 -34.51
CA ARG A 317 -11.83 28.71 -35.86
C ARG A 317 -13.07 27.81 -36.03
N PRO A 318 -13.75 27.85 -37.20
CA PRO A 318 -14.85 26.95 -37.50
C PRO A 318 -14.48 25.47 -37.30
N LEU A 319 -15.38 24.69 -36.73
CA LEU A 319 -15.18 23.24 -36.51
C LEU A 319 -14.85 22.51 -37.82
N ALA A 320 -15.51 22.89 -38.92
CA ALA A 320 -15.28 22.36 -40.26
C ALA A 320 -13.81 22.45 -40.70
N GLU A 321 -13.14 23.57 -40.46
CA GLU A 321 -11.73 23.77 -40.82
C GLU A 321 -10.80 22.89 -39.98
N ARG A 322 -11.18 22.63 -38.72
CA ARG A 322 -10.35 21.89 -37.76
C ARG A 322 -10.37 20.38 -37.99
N VAL A 323 -11.46 19.90 -38.60
CA VAL A 323 -11.62 18.48 -38.97
C VAL A 323 -11.41 18.27 -40.47
N ALA A 324 -10.98 19.30 -41.20
CA ALA A 324 -10.64 19.18 -42.62
C ALA A 324 -9.57 18.11 -42.81
N GLY A 325 -9.89 17.10 -43.63
CA GLY A 325 -9.03 15.93 -43.86
C GLY A 325 -9.35 14.71 -42.99
N LEU A 326 -10.26 14.81 -42.02
CA LEU A 326 -10.76 13.66 -41.26
C LEU A 326 -12.04 13.12 -41.88
N SER A 327 -12.19 11.79 -41.87
CA SER A 327 -13.38 11.10 -42.38
C SER A 327 -14.27 10.63 -41.23
N PHE A 328 -15.58 10.76 -41.40
CA PHE A 328 -16.57 10.19 -40.47
C PHE A 328 -16.80 8.70 -40.75
N PRO A 329 -17.16 7.88 -39.73
CA PRO A 329 -17.48 8.29 -38.36
C PRO A 329 -16.23 8.48 -37.48
N MET A 330 -16.38 9.32 -36.45
CA MET A 330 -15.36 9.65 -35.46
C MET A 330 -15.87 9.39 -34.04
N VAL A 331 -14.97 9.40 -33.06
CA VAL A 331 -15.27 9.29 -31.63
C VAL A 331 -14.83 10.56 -30.93
N LEU A 332 -15.78 11.25 -30.30
CA LEU A 332 -15.54 12.41 -29.45
C LEU A 332 -15.46 11.96 -27.99
N LYS A 333 -14.39 12.30 -27.28
CA LYS A 333 -14.18 11.91 -25.88
C LYS A 333 -13.69 13.05 -24.99
N ILE A 334 -14.16 13.09 -23.75
CA ILE A 334 -13.62 13.96 -22.70
C ILE A 334 -12.29 13.36 -22.19
N PRO A 335 -11.19 14.14 -22.12
CA PRO A 335 -9.90 13.62 -21.69
C PRO A 335 -9.82 13.21 -20.21
N ASP A 336 -10.67 13.77 -19.35
CA ASP A 336 -10.58 13.67 -17.88
C ASP A 336 -11.50 12.59 -17.26
N GLY A 337 -12.06 11.70 -18.08
CA GLY A 337 -13.01 10.68 -17.61
C GLY A 337 -12.40 9.28 -17.48
N ALA A 338 -12.50 8.70 -16.29
CA ALA A 338 -12.62 7.26 -16.10
C ALA A 338 -14.07 6.81 -16.41
N PHE A 339 -14.27 5.54 -16.80
CA PHE A 339 -15.60 4.90 -16.98
C PHE A 339 -16.49 5.39 -18.14
N SER A 340 -15.92 5.67 -19.31
CA SER A 340 -16.67 5.87 -20.58
C SER A 340 -17.71 7.02 -20.60
N ARG A 341 -17.78 7.87 -19.56
CA ARG A 341 -18.65 9.06 -19.55
C ARG A 341 -18.12 10.07 -20.57
N GLY A 342 -18.96 10.45 -21.53
CA GLY A 342 -18.62 11.44 -22.56
C GLY A 342 -17.90 10.89 -23.78
N ILE A 343 -18.01 9.59 -24.10
CA ILE A 343 -17.58 9.01 -25.38
C ILE A 343 -18.77 8.92 -26.33
N VAL A 344 -18.76 9.70 -27.42
CA VAL A 344 -19.87 9.76 -28.40
C VAL A 344 -19.36 9.44 -29.80
N LYS A 345 -20.05 8.54 -30.51
CA LYS A 345 -19.79 8.28 -31.94
C LYS A 345 -20.47 9.36 -32.78
N ILE A 346 -19.68 10.03 -33.60
CA ILE A 346 -20.07 11.14 -34.46
C ILE A 346 -20.10 10.67 -35.90
N GLY A 347 -21.26 10.74 -36.56
CA GLY A 347 -21.46 10.35 -37.95
C GLY A 347 -21.42 11.51 -38.95
N SER A 348 -21.56 12.75 -38.50
CA SER A 348 -21.59 13.94 -39.36
C SER A 348 -21.03 15.19 -38.66
N LEU A 349 -20.73 16.22 -39.45
CA LEU A 349 -20.30 17.52 -38.94
C LEU A 349 -21.37 18.20 -38.07
N GLU A 350 -22.64 18.10 -38.46
CA GLU A 350 -23.77 18.64 -37.68
C GLU A 350 -23.87 17.99 -36.30
N GLN A 351 -23.72 16.67 -36.25
CA GLN A 351 -23.71 15.93 -34.99
C GLN A 351 -22.49 16.32 -34.15
N LEU A 352 -21.32 16.54 -34.79
CA LEU A 352 -20.14 17.04 -34.10
C LEU A 352 -20.43 18.38 -33.43
N GLU A 353 -20.97 19.36 -34.15
CA GLU A 353 -21.28 20.69 -33.61
C GLU A 353 -22.28 20.66 -32.46
N HIS A 354 -23.27 19.77 -32.51
CA HIS A 354 -24.21 19.57 -31.42
C HIS A 354 -23.54 18.99 -30.17
N GLU A 355 -22.83 17.87 -30.32
CA GLU A 355 -22.21 17.16 -29.19
C GLU A 355 -21.04 17.95 -28.59
N THR A 356 -20.29 18.68 -29.41
CA THR A 356 -19.18 19.50 -28.93
C THR A 356 -19.69 20.66 -28.05
N ARG A 357 -20.84 21.27 -28.40
CA ARG A 357 -21.49 22.29 -27.56
C ARG A 357 -21.88 21.72 -26.19
N ARG A 358 -22.56 20.58 -26.20
CA ARG A 358 -22.98 19.87 -24.98
C ARG A 358 -21.79 19.50 -24.09
N LEU A 359 -20.76 18.85 -24.64
CA LEU A 359 -19.62 18.37 -23.84
C LEU A 359 -18.66 19.49 -23.39
N PHE A 360 -18.67 20.66 -24.03
CA PHE A 360 -17.90 21.82 -23.57
C PHE A 360 -18.53 22.57 -22.39
N GLU A 361 -19.76 22.24 -22.01
CA GLU A 361 -20.35 22.67 -20.73
C GLU A 361 -19.56 22.06 -19.56
N ASP A 362 -19.21 20.77 -19.68
CA ASP A 362 -18.54 19.99 -18.64
C ASP A 362 -17.00 19.97 -18.75
N SER A 363 -16.43 20.29 -19.92
CA SER A 363 -14.97 20.24 -20.13
C SER A 363 -14.41 21.40 -20.94
N ALA A 364 -13.16 21.78 -20.69
CA ALA A 364 -12.46 22.80 -21.50
C ALA A 364 -11.84 22.22 -22.79
N LEU A 365 -11.63 20.90 -22.83
CA LEU A 365 -10.94 20.17 -23.88
C LEU A 365 -11.74 18.94 -24.28
N LEU A 366 -11.80 18.65 -25.58
CA LEU A 366 -12.38 17.42 -26.12
C LEU A 366 -11.39 16.82 -27.11
N LEU A 367 -11.34 15.50 -27.19
CA LEU A 367 -10.48 14.78 -28.11
C LEU A 367 -11.35 14.08 -29.15
N LEU A 368 -11.22 14.49 -30.41
CA LEU A 368 -11.91 13.87 -31.54
C LEU A 368 -10.94 12.91 -32.21
N GLN A 369 -11.30 11.64 -32.34
CA GLN A 369 -10.45 10.59 -32.91
C GLN A 369 -11.18 9.78 -33.97
N GLU A 370 -10.46 9.18 -34.91
CA GLU A 370 -11.02 8.24 -35.88
C GLU A 370 -11.73 7.08 -35.17
N TRP A 371 -12.84 6.60 -35.75
CA TRP A 371 -13.50 5.40 -35.26
C TRP A 371 -12.88 4.16 -35.89
N LEU A 372 -12.30 3.29 -35.06
CA LEU A 372 -11.71 2.03 -35.50
C LEU A 372 -12.57 0.86 -35.02
N PRO A 373 -13.38 0.25 -35.91
CA PRO A 373 -14.14 -0.95 -35.57
C PRO A 373 -13.20 -2.16 -35.48
N THR A 374 -13.28 -2.87 -34.37
CA THR A 374 -12.48 -4.06 -34.07
C THR A 374 -13.39 -5.09 -33.39
N GLU A 375 -13.16 -6.38 -33.66
CA GLU A 375 -13.90 -7.46 -33.00
C GLU A 375 -13.51 -7.59 -31.52
N TYR A 376 -12.27 -7.21 -31.22
CA TYR A 376 -11.70 -7.20 -29.88
C TYR A 376 -10.60 -6.13 -29.80
N ASP A 377 -10.32 -5.69 -28.58
CA ASP A 377 -9.18 -4.83 -28.28
C ASP A 377 -8.12 -5.66 -27.55
N TRP A 378 -6.86 -5.45 -27.91
CA TRP A 378 -5.72 -6.05 -27.21
C TRP A 378 -5.41 -5.24 -25.97
N ARG A 379 -5.11 -5.92 -24.87
CA ARG A 379 -4.44 -5.35 -23.70
C ARG A 379 -3.14 -6.09 -23.48
N ILE A 380 -2.04 -5.38 -23.54
CA ILE A 380 -0.70 -5.92 -23.31
C ILE A 380 -0.21 -5.42 -21.96
N GLY A 381 -0.09 -6.33 -20.99
CA GLY A 381 0.53 -6.06 -19.71
C GLY A 381 2.03 -5.99 -19.85
N VAL A 382 2.65 -4.89 -19.44
CA VAL A 382 4.10 -4.66 -19.51
C VAL A 382 4.59 -4.21 -18.14
N LEU A 383 5.72 -4.72 -17.70
CA LEU A 383 6.42 -4.25 -16.51
C LEU A 383 7.91 -4.27 -16.78
N ASP A 384 8.62 -3.19 -16.41
CA ASP A 384 10.07 -3.11 -16.56
C ASP A 384 10.53 -3.35 -18.01
N GLY A 385 9.73 -2.88 -18.98
CA GLY A 385 9.97 -3.08 -20.41
C GLY A 385 9.76 -4.52 -20.91
N GLN A 386 9.24 -5.43 -20.09
CA GLN A 386 8.95 -6.82 -20.45
C GLN A 386 7.46 -7.08 -20.52
N VAL A 387 7.02 -7.87 -21.52
CA VAL A 387 5.62 -8.29 -21.64
C VAL A 387 5.32 -9.38 -20.62
N LEU A 388 4.24 -9.16 -19.84
CA LEU A 388 3.74 -10.07 -18.83
C LEU A 388 2.58 -10.92 -19.35
N PHE A 389 1.62 -10.31 -20.02
CA PHE A 389 0.45 -11.00 -20.55
C PHE A 389 -0.11 -10.26 -21.76
N ALA A 390 -0.91 -10.97 -22.56
CA ALA A 390 -1.64 -10.40 -23.67
C ALA A 390 -3.07 -10.92 -23.67
N SER A 391 -4.03 -10.03 -23.46
CA SER A 391 -5.45 -10.38 -23.39
C SER A 391 -6.22 -9.70 -24.51
N ARG A 392 -7.24 -10.37 -25.02
CA ARG A 392 -8.25 -9.82 -25.92
C ARG A 392 -9.52 -9.59 -25.13
N TYR A 393 -10.03 -8.37 -25.16
CA TYR A 393 -11.34 -8.03 -24.62
C TYR A 393 -12.32 -7.86 -25.78
N TYR A 394 -13.38 -8.66 -25.76
CA TYR A 394 -14.38 -8.64 -26.82
C TYR A 394 -15.44 -7.58 -26.51
N MET A 395 -16.05 -7.04 -27.55
CA MET A 395 -17.14 -6.07 -27.41
C MET A 395 -18.40 -6.75 -26.85
N ALA A 396 -19.20 -6.05 -26.04
CA ALA A 396 -20.47 -6.58 -25.54
C ALA A 396 -21.47 -6.80 -26.70
N ARG A 397 -22.28 -7.88 -26.67
CA ARG A 397 -23.24 -8.18 -27.75
C ARG A 397 -24.17 -6.97 -28.00
N GLY A 398 -24.11 -6.40 -29.20
CA GLY A 398 -24.93 -5.25 -29.61
C GLY A 398 -24.42 -3.88 -29.14
N HIS A 399 -23.26 -3.81 -28.47
CA HIS A 399 -22.65 -2.58 -28.00
C HIS A 399 -21.22 -2.44 -28.53
N TRP A 400 -20.88 -1.25 -29.04
CA TRP A 400 -19.53 -0.94 -29.57
C TRP A 400 -18.51 -0.62 -28.46
N GLN A 401 -18.91 -0.74 -27.19
CA GLN A 401 -18.10 -0.52 -26.00
C GLN A 401 -17.85 -1.85 -25.28
N ILE A 402 -16.72 -1.97 -24.59
CA ILE A 402 -16.33 -3.16 -23.80
C ILE A 402 -17.18 -3.27 -22.52
N TYR A 403 -17.71 -2.15 -22.02
CA TYR A 403 -18.60 -2.08 -20.85
C TYR A 403 -19.87 -1.31 -21.19
N ASP A 404 -21.03 -1.95 -21.02
CA ASP A 404 -22.33 -1.30 -21.04
C ASP A 404 -22.78 -1.00 -19.59
N HIS A 405 -22.84 0.29 -19.23
CA HIS A 405 -23.30 0.77 -17.93
C HIS A 405 -24.78 1.23 -17.94
N SER A 406 -25.52 0.98 -19.01
CA SER A 406 -26.92 1.45 -19.17
C SER A 406 -27.96 0.62 -18.41
N GLY A 407 -27.57 -0.48 -17.77
CA GLY A 407 -28.47 -1.36 -17.00
C GLY A 407 -27.94 -1.75 -15.61
N ALA A 408 -28.81 -2.34 -14.79
CA ALA A 408 -28.52 -2.78 -13.41
C ALA A 408 -27.47 -3.91 -13.28
N ARG A 409 -26.99 -4.47 -14.40
CA ARG A 409 -25.88 -5.43 -14.48
C ARG A 409 -24.95 -5.02 -15.62
N VAL A 410 -23.67 -4.81 -15.30
CA VAL A 410 -22.62 -4.55 -16.29
C VAL A 410 -22.53 -5.76 -17.23
N LYS A 411 -22.84 -5.57 -18.51
CA LYS A 411 -22.57 -6.57 -19.55
C LYS A 411 -21.17 -6.32 -20.09
N SER A 412 -20.19 -7.11 -19.66
CA SER A 412 -18.88 -7.15 -20.32
C SER A 412 -18.90 -8.19 -21.44
N GLY A 413 -18.16 -7.95 -22.52
CA GLY A 413 -17.84 -9.02 -23.45
C GLY A 413 -17.00 -10.12 -22.77
N GLY A 414 -16.78 -11.23 -23.48
CA GLY A 414 -15.83 -12.24 -23.03
C GLY A 414 -14.39 -11.70 -23.01
N PHE A 415 -13.47 -12.49 -22.50
CA PHE A 415 -12.03 -12.23 -22.57
C PHE A 415 -11.28 -13.51 -22.88
N THR A 416 -10.14 -13.40 -23.56
CA THR A 416 -9.19 -14.52 -23.75
C THR A 416 -7.77 -14.02 -23.53
N THR A 417 -6.93 -14.79 -22.86
CA THR A 417 -5.52 -14.47 -22.63
C THR A 417 -4.66 -15.43 -23.44
N HIS A 418 -3.68 -14.89 -24.16
CA HIS A 418 -2.85 -15.58 -25.14
C HIS A 418 -1.37 -15.51 -24.73
N ASP A 419 -0.58 -16.48 -25.17
CA ASP A 419 0.87 -16.40 -24.99
C ASP A 419 1.40 -15.19 -25.77
N PRO A 420 2.19 -14.28 -25.16
CA PRO A 420 2.83 -13.19 -25.88
C PRO A 420 3.58 -13.61 -27.15
N ALA A 421 4.07 -14.85 -27.24
CA ALA A 421 4.71 -15.40 -28.43
C ALA A 421 3.74 -15.63 -29.61
N GLU A 422 2.45 -15.82 -29.33
CA GLU A 422 1.39 -16.02 -30.33
C GLU A 422 0.75 -14.70 -30.78
N VAL A 423 1.07 -13.59 -30.09
CA VAL A 423 0.55 -12.27 -30.41
C VAL A 423 1.28 -11.70 -31.63
N PRO A 424 0.57 -11.07 -32.59
CA PRO A 424 1.21 -10.43 -33.73
C PRO A 424 2.37 -9.52 -33.31
N PRO A 425 3.58 -9.67 -33.88
CA PRO A 425 4.76 -8.92 -33.45
C PRO A 425 4.58 -7.39 -33.52
N ALA A 426 3.73 -6.89 -34.43
CA ALA A 426 3.40 -5.47 -34.52
C ALA A 426 2.69 -4.94 -33.26
N VAL A 427 1.82 -5.74 -32.63
CA VAL A 427 1.10 -5.40 -31.39
C VAL A 427 2.08 -5.28 -30.23
N ILE A 428 2.93 -6.30 -30.03
CA ILE A 428 3.95 -6.30 -28.98
C ILE A 428 4.92 -5.12 -29.16
N ARG A 429 5.42 -4.89 -30.38
CA ARG A 429 6.33 -3.76 -30.65
C ARG A 429 5.68 -2.41 -30.36
N ALA A 430 4.41 -2.22 -30.73
CA ALA A 430 3.68 -0.99 -30.46
C ALA A 430 3.51 -0.75 -28.95
N ALA A 431 3.12 -1.80 -28.20
CA ALA A 431 2.98 -1.73 -26.75
C ALA A 431 4.30 -1.35 -26.06
N LEU A 432 5.40 -2.05 -26.38
CA LEU A 432 6.71 -1.77 -25.82
C LEU A 432 7.26 -0.40 -26.22
N LYS A 433 6.94 0.10 -27.42
CA LYS A 433 7.30 1.47 -27.82
C LYS A 433 6.53 2.50 -26.98
N ALA A 434 5.25 2.29 -26.73
CA ALA A 434 4.43 3.20 -25.93
C ALA A 434 4.93 3.30 -24.48
N THR A 435 5.17 2.16 -23.81
CA THR A 435 5.57 2.13 -22.40
C THR A 435 6.93 2.77 -22.16
N ARG A 436 7.90 2.57 -23.07
CA ARG A 436 9.23 3.20 -23.00
C ARG A 436 9.19 4.74 -22.98
N LEU A 437 8.14 5.37 -23.52
CA LEU A 437 7.99 6.82 -23.47
C LEU A 437 7.53 7.32 -22.09
N ILE A 438 6.93 6.43 -21.29
CA ILE A 438 6.37 6.72 -19.98
C ILE A 438 7.41 6.44 -18.91
N GLY A 439 7.86 5.19 -18.79
CA GLY A 439 8.76 4.72 -17.76
C GLY A 439 8.91 3.20 -17.75
N ASP A 440 9.19 2.66 -16.57
CA ASP A 440 9.43 1.24 -16.32
C ASP A 440 8.38 0.60 -15.39
N GLY A 441 7.28 1.30 -15.11
CA GLY A 441 6.20 0.85 -14.24
C GLY A 441 5.40 -0.34 -14.79
N LEU A 442 4.33 -0.70 -14.09
CA LEU A 442 3.35 -1.67 -14.56
C LEU A 442 2.37 -0.93 -15.48
N TYR A 443 2.18 -1.41 -16.70
CA TYR A 443 1.32 -0.76 -17.67
C TYR A 443 0.41 -1.77 -18.37
N GLY A 444 -0.85 -1.39 -18.59
CA GLY A 444 -1.72 -2.04 -19.55
C GLY A 444 -1.83 -1.17 -20.77
N VAL A 445 -1.29 -1.64 -21.90
CA VAL A 445 -1.43 -0.92 -23.17
C VAL A 445 -2.62 -1.48 -23.92
N ASP A 446 -3.60 -0.62 -24.18
CA ASP A 446 -4.76 -0.98 -24.99
C ASP A 446 -4.51 -0.63 -26.44
N LEU A 447 -4.64 -1.62 -27.33
CA LEU A 447 -4.39 -1.48 -28.76
C LEU A 447 -5.57 -1.99 -29.58
N LYS A 448 -5.80 -1.29 -30.69
CA LYS A 448 -6.69 -1.76 -31.75
C LYS A 448 -5.87 -2.27 -32.92
N GLN A 449 -6.37 -3.35 -33.52
CA GLN A 449 -5.78 -3.95 -34.70
C GLN A 449 -6.84 -4.07 -35.81
N ALA A 450 -6.59 -3.43 -36.95
CA ALA A 450 -7.38 -3.55 -38.16
C ALA A 450 -6.48 -4.04 -39.30
N GLY A 451 -6.55 -5.33 -39.62
CA GLY A 451 -5.59 -5.97 -40.52
C GLY A 451 -4.16 -5.86 -39.98
N GLU A 452 -3.27 -5.26 -40.76
CA GLU A 452 -1.87 -5.00 -40.37
C GLU A 452 -1.69 -3.71 -39.55
N ARG A 453 -2.69 -2.82 -39.54
CA ARG A 453 -2.63 -1.54 -38.83
C ARG A 453 -2.88 -1.77 -37.35
N VAL A 454 -1.88 -1.46 -36.53
CA VAL A 454 -1.96 -1.48 -35.06
C VAL A 454 -1.84 -0.06 -34.54
N VAL A 455 -2.74 0.34 -33.63
CA VAL A 455 -2.66 1.65 -32.97
C VAL A 455 -2.85 1.52 -31.46
N VAL A 456 -2.10 2.31 -30.70
CA VAL A 456 -2.22 2.43 -29.25
C VAL A 456 -3.33 3.41 -28.92
N ILE A 457 -4.31 2.96 -28.14
CA ILE A 457 -5.48 3.73 -27.73
C ILE A 457 -5.21 4.44 -26.41
N GLU A 458 -4.74 3.69 -25.43
CA GLU A 458 -4.41 4.19 -24.10
C GLU A 458 -3.33 3.35 -23.43
N VAL A 459 -2.70 3.92 -22.42
CA VAL A 459 -1.79 3.23 -21.51
C VAL A 459 -2.30 3.50 -20.10
N ASN A 460 -2.69 2.43 -19.41
CA ASN A 460 -3.15 2.46 -18.03
C ASN A 460 -1.96 2.17 -17.11
N ASP A 461 -1.70 3.05 -16.14
CA ASP A 461 -0.69 2.85 -15.09
C ASP A 461 -1.09 1.77 -14.09
N ASN A 462 -2.38 1.48 -13.92
CA ASN A 462 -2.83 0.47 -12.98
C ASN A 462 -3.71 -0.59 -13.66
N PRO A 463 -3.13 -1.42 -14.55
CA PRO A 463 -3.89 -2.40 -15.32
C PRO A 463 -4.42 -3.53 -14.46
N ASN A 464 -5.44 -4.23 -14.95
CA ASN A 464 -5.93 -5.46 -14.33
C ASN A 464 -4.84 -6.52 -14.25
N VAL A 465 -4.78 -7.20 -13.11
CA VAL A 465 -4.03 -8.44 -12.88
C VAL A 465 -4.91 -9.32 -12.01
N ASP A 466 -5.84 -10.01 -12.66
CA ASP A 466 -6.85 -10.85 -12.06
C ASP A 466 -6.51 -12.34 -12.22
N ALA A 467 -6.72 -13.08 -11.14
CA ALA A 467 -6.61 -14.54 -11.19
C ALA A 467 -7.80 -15.11 -11.98
N GLY A 468 -7.51 -16.01 -12.92
CA GLY A 468 -8.46 -16.57 -13.89
C GLY A 468 -8.61 -15.76 -15.18
N ILE A 469 -7.86 -14.65 -15.34
CA ILE A 469 -7.93 -13.78 -16.52
C ILE A 469 -6.52 -13.59 -17.07
N GLU A 470 -5.78 -12.58 -16.61
CA GLU A 470 -4.44 -12.25 -17.11
C GLU A 470 -3.40 -13.30 -16.74
N ASP A 471 -3.64 -14.10 -15.69
CA ASP A 471 -2.76 -15.20 -15.29
C ASP A 471 -3.03 -16.52 -16.02
N THR A 472 -3.94 -16.60 -16.99
CA THR A 472 -4.34 -17.89 -17.59
C THR A 472 -3.16 -18.61 -18.29
N VAL A 473 -2.21 -17.86 -18.85
CA VAL A 473 -1.04 -18.43 -19.54
C VAL A 473 0.13 -18.65 -18.59
N LEU A 474 0.62 -17.58 -17.93
CA LEU A 474 1.77 -17.67 -17.04
C LEU A 474 1.44 -18.28 -15.67
N GLY A 475 0.17 -18.33 -15.29
CA GLY A 475 -0.30 -18.75 -13.99
C GLY A 475 0.42 -18.01 -12.87
N ARG A 476 1.00 -18.82 -11.99
CA ARG A 476 1.75 -18.33 -10.83
C ARG A 476 2.99 -17.53 -11.19
N GLN A 477 3.58 -17.78 -12.37
CA GLN A 477 4.79 -17.08 -12.80
C GLN A 477 4.53 -15.59 -13.04
N LEU A 478 3.29 -15.19 -13.39
CA LEU A 478 2.93 -13.78 -13.56
C LEU A 478 3.20 -12.99 -12.27
N TYR A 479 2.67 -13.47 -11.15
CA TYR A 479 2.86 -12.86 -9.83
C TYR A 479 4.32 -12.90 -9.37
N GLU A 480 5.03 -14.00 -9.67
CA GLU A 480 6.46 -14.13 -9.35
C GLU A 480 7.33 -13.14 -10.14
N ARG A 481 7.01 -12.88 -11.42
CA ARG A 481 7.71 -11.87 -12.22
C ARG A 481 7.50 -10.45 -11.67
N ILE A 482 6.25 -10.09 -11.34
CA ILE A 482 5.94 -8.77 -10.77
C ILE A 482 6.68 -8.57 -9.44
N MET A 483 6.62 -9.55 -8.54
CA MET A 483 7.34 -9.49 -7.26
C MET A 483 8.86 -9.53 -7.43
N GLY A 484 9.37 -10.18 -8.48
CA GLY A 484 10.80 -10.19 -8.83
C GLY A 484 11.34 -8.83 -9.25
N VAL A 485 10.53 -8.02 -9.92
CA VAL A 485 10.89 -6.62 -10.25
C VAL A 485 10.98 -5.79 -8.98
N PHE A 486 10.02 -5.92 -8.06
CA PHE A 486 10.12 -5.28 -6.75
C PHE A 486 11.39 -5.71 -6.00
N LEU A 487 11.68 -7.01 -5.94
CA LEU A 487 12.90 -7.52 -5.31
C LEU A 487 14.14 -6.84 -5.87
N SER A 488 14.30 -6.88 -7.20
CA SER A 488 15.47 -6.33 -7.89
C SER A 488 15.64 -4.83 -7.64
N ARG A 489 14.54 -4.06 -7.66
CA ARG A 489 14.56 -2.62 -7.39
C ARG A 489 14.90 -2.30 -5.93
N MET A 490 14.35 -3.05 -4.98
CA MET A 490 14.65 -2.85 -3.55
C MET A 490 16.10 -3.22 -3.23
N GLU A 491 16.64 -4.27 -3.85
CA GLU A 491 18.06 -4.64 -3.74
C GLU A 491 19.01 -3.56 -4.29
N ALA A 492 18.68 -3.01 -5.46
CA ALA A 492 19.43 -1.91 -6.04
C ALA A 492 19.38 -0.66 -5.16
N HIS A 493 18.22 -0.37 -4.58
CA HIS A 493 18.02 0.79 -3.71
C HIS A 493 18.85 0.71 -2.42
N VAL A 494 18.90 -0.47 -1.78
CA VAL A 494 19.78 -0.69 -0.61
C VAL A 494 21.25 -0.57 -0.99
N SER A 495 21.65 -1.15 -2.13
CA SER A 495 23.05 -1.10 -2.58
C SER A 495 23.53 0.33 -2.86
N ALA A 496 22.65 1.19 -3.39
CA ALA A 496 22.94 2.61 -3.60
C ALA A 496 23.13 3.37 -2.29
N ARG A 497 22.28 3.12 -1.29
CA ARG A 497 22.36 3.78 0.04
C ARG A 497 23.57 3.34 0.86
N SER A 498 24.10 2.14 0.65
CA SER A 498 25.31 1.66 1.31
C SER A 498 26.60 2.20 0.68
N ALA A 499 26.51 2.83 -0.50
CA ALA A 499 27.66 3.41 -1.22
C ALA A 499 27.82 4.92 -1.00
N GLU A 500 26.78 5.60 -0.48
CA GLU A 500 26.79 6.98 0.01
C GLU A 500 27.18 7.03 1.49
#